data_AF-A0A832YA67-F1
#
_entry.id   AF-A0A832YA67-F1
#
_cell.length_a   1.000
_cell.length_b   1.000
_cell.length_c   1.000
_cell.angle_alpha   90.00
_cell.angle_beta   90.00
_cell.angle_gamma   90.00
#
_symmetry.space_group_name_H-M   'P 1'
#
loop_
_entity.id
_entity.type
_entity.pdbx_description
1 polymer ?
#
loop_
_entity_poly.entity_id
_entity_poly.type
_entity_poly.pdbx_seq_one_letter_code
_entity_poly.pdbx_strand_id
1 'polypeptide(L)'
;SSQFVPPRPFRINAGPVHSYILMADSSTKYLSELVAGDEVLVVSPTGSRAVAVGRLKIEPRPLLLVRFNNLQFGEGQLFLQQAETVRLMLNLEKTVSVTHLEAGMNILGAAGTAGRHIGQAISGDVEEK
;
A
#
# COMPACT_ATOMS: atom_id res chain seq x y z
N SER A 1 14.17 8.78 -12.92
CA SER A 1 14.85 9.18 -11.67
C SER A 1 14.59 10.65 -11.44
N SER A 2 14.31 11.07 -10.21
CA SER A 2 14.23 12.51 -9.87
C SER A 2 15.66 13.07 -9.88
N GLN A 3 15.87 14.28 -10.42
CA GLN A 3 17.20 14.90 -10.50
C GLN A 3 17.79 15.23 -9.12
N PHE A 4 17.00 15.14 -8.04
CA PHE A 4 17.37 15.66 -6.73
C PHE A 4 17.73 14.61 -5.69
N VAL A 5 17.60 13.30 -5.98
CA VAL A 5 17.82 12.25 -4.96
C VAL A 5 18.51 11.03 -5.58
N PRO A 6 19.74 10.66 -5.15
CA PRO A 6 20.37 9.43 -5.58
C PRO A 6 19.53 8.21 -5.15
N PRO A 7 19.37 7.20 -6.01
CA PRO A 7 18.58 6.02 -5.69
C PRO A 7 19.21 5.26 -4.52
N ARG A 8 18.44 5.09 -3.44
CA ARG A 8 18.78 4.15 -2.37
C ARG A 8 18.41 2.75 -2.84
N PRO A 9 19.19 1.70 -2.50
CA PRO A 9 19.00 0.37 -3.06
C PRO A 9 17.61 -0.22 -2.81
N PHE A 10 16.93 0.16 -1.72
CA PHE A 10 15.53 -0.24 -1.48
C PHE A 10 14.81 0.74 -0.52
N ARG A 11 13.72 1.36 -0.98
CA ARG A 11 12.82 2.18 -0.15
C ARG A 11 11.40 2.05 -0.68
N ILE A 12 10.46 1.73 0.21
CA ILE A 12 9.02 1.68 -0.11
C ILE A 12 8.32 2.85 0.57
N ASN A 13 7.43 3.53 -0.15
CA ASN A 13 6.50 4.48 0.45
C ASN A 13 5.27 3.68 0.90
N ALA A 14 4.96 3.68 2.19
CA ALA A 14 3.95 2.77 2.75
C ALA A 14 2.54 3.37 2.82
N GLY A 15 2.39 4.70 2.93
CA GLY A 15 1.09 5.36 3.10
C GLY A 15 0.92 5.97 4.50
N PRO A 16 -0.31 6.31 4.92
CA PRO A 16 -0.57 6.90 6.24
C PRO A 16 -0.54 5.85 7.35
N VAL A 17 -0.30 6.29 8.58
CA VAL A 17 -0.10 5.41 9.74
C VAL A 17 -1.27 4.49 10.07
N HIS A 18 -2.49 4.84 9.67
CA HIS A 18 -3.70 4.05 9.90
C HIS A 18 -3.96 2.98 8.83
N SER A 19 -3.19 2.97 7.73
CA SER A 19 -3.36 1.93 6.71
C SER A 19 -2.79 0.60 7.20
N TYR A 20 -3.39 -0.49 6.73
CA TYR A 20 -2.87 -1.83 6.95
C TYR A 20 -1.78 -2.19 5.92
N ILE A 21 -0.83 -3.01 6.34
CA ILE A 21 0.11 -3.71 5.49
C ILE A 21 -0.11 -5.22 5.59
N LEU A 22 0.17 -5.95 4.51
CA LEU A 22 0.16 -7.40 4.50
C LEU A 22 1.53 -7.93 4.96
N MET A 23 1.51 -8.71 6.03
CA MET A 23 2.68 -9.36 6.62
C MET A 23 3.06 -10.61 5.81
N ALA A 24 4.29 -11.11 5.98
CA ALA A 24 4.77 -12.29 5.27
C ALA A 24 3.97 -13.57 5.60
N ASP A 25 3.37 -13.64 6.79
CA ASP A 25 2.53 -14.74 7.27
C ASP A 25 1.05 -14.61 6.88
N SER A 26 0.71 -13.66 5.99
CA SER A 26 -0.66 -13.34 5.54
C SER A 26 -1.57 -12.69 6.59
N SER A 27 -1.05 -12.37 7.78
CA SER A 27 -1.71 -11.43 8.69
C SER A 27 -1.59 -9.99 8.17
N THR A 28 -2.37 -9.08 8.74
CA THR A 28 -2.22 -7.64 8.50
C THR A 28 -1.82 -6.92 9.78
N LYS A 29 -1.16 -5.77 9.63
CA LYS A 29 -0.75 -4.93 10.75
C LYS A 29 -0.98 -3.47 10.38
N TYR A 30 -1.28 -2.60 11.34
CA TYR A 30 -1.27 -1.17 11.04
C TYR A 30 0.17 -0.71 10.76
N LEU A 31 0.33 0.23 9.82
CA LEU A 31 1.65 0.81 9.53
C LEU A 31 2.26 1.50 10.76
N SER A 32 1.42 2.03 11.66
CA SER A 32 1.84 2.59 12.95
C SER A 32 2.47 1.58 13.91
N GLU A 33 2.15 0.30 13.77
CA GLU A 33 2.60 -0.76 14.69
C GLU A 33 3.85 -1.48 14.19
N LEU A 34 4.24 -1.27 12.93
CA LEU A 34 5.43 -1.89 12.36
C LEU A 34 6.70 -1.48 13.12
N VAL A 35 7.58 -2.45 13.32
CA VAL A 35 8.91 -2.24 13.92
C VAL A 35 10.01 -2.81 13.01
N ALA A 36 11.26 -2.44 13.27
CA ALA A 36 12.38 -3.05 12.57
C ALA A 36 12.45 -4.55 12.88
N GLY A 37 12.69 -5.37 11.86
CA GLY A 37 12.68 -6.82 11.95
C GLY A 37 11.34 -7.48 11.57
N ASP A 38 10.23 -6.73 11.56
CA ASP A 38 8.95 -7.25 11.05
C ASP A 38 9.11 -7.69 9.58
N GLU A 39 8.56 -8.85 9.23
CA GLU A 39 8.60 -9.37 7.86
C GLU A 39 7.30 -9.08 7.12
N VAL A 40 7.40 -8.31 6.03
CA VAL A 40 6.26 -7.93 5.19
C VAL A 40 6.28 -8.68 3.87
N LEU A 41 5.11 -8.87 3.26
CA LEU A 41 5.02 -9.48 1.94
C LEU A 41 5.31 -8.42 0.86
N VAL A 42 6.32 -8.68 0.03
CA VAL A 42 6.59 -7.87 -1.18
C VAL A 42 6.21 -8.70 -2.39
N VAL A 43 5.39 -8.10 -3.26
CA VAL A 43 4.83 -8.75 -4.46
C VAL A 43 5.39 -8.08 -5.71
N SER A 44 5.68 -8.90 -6.72
CA SER A 44 6.02 -8.51 -8.09
C SER A 44 5.18 -9.32 -9.08
N PRO A 45 5.22 -8.98 -10.38
CA PRO A 45 4.58 -9.80 -11.41
C PRO A 45 5.07 -11.26 -11.48
N THR A 46 6.27 -11.54 -10.95
CA THR A 46 6.90 -12.88 -11.02
C THR A 46 6.74 -13.68 -9.73
N GLY A 47 6.13 -13.12 -8.68
CA GLY A 47 5.88 -13.81 -7.43
C GLY A 47 5.91 -12.89 -6.22
N SER A 48 5.99 -13.49 -5.03
CA SER A 48 6.08 -12.76 -3.77
C SER A 48 7.18 -13.34 -2.89
N ARG A 49 7.68 -12.52 -1.96
CA ARG A 49 8.66 -12.96 -0.94
C ARG A 49 8.54 -12.13 0.33
N ALA A 50 8.98 -12.72 1.44
CA ALA A 50 9.17 -12.02 2.70
C ALA A 50 10.33 -11.02 2.61
N VAL A 51 10.16 -9.85 3.23
CA VAL A 51 11.19 -8.83 3.37
C VAL A 51 11.16 -8.26 4.77
N ALA A 52 12.29 -8.33 5.48
CA ALA A 52 12.45 -7.70 6.77
C ALA A 52 12.50 -6.17 6.66
N VAL A 53 11.74 -5.47 7.51
CA VAL A 53 11.77 -4.02 7.63
C VAL A 53 13.06 -3.60 8.34
N GLY A 54 13.96 -2.90 7.65
CA GLY A 54 15.19 -2.42 8.27
C GLY A 54 15.00 -1.19 9.17
N ARG A 55 14.21 -0.21 8.71
CA ARG A 55 13.93 1.02 9.44
C ARG A 55 12.62 1.63 8.95
N LEU A 56 11.85 2.19 9.88
CA LEU A 56 10.69 3.04 9.60
C LEU A 56 11.06 4.52 9.75
N LYS A 57 10.53 5.33 8.83
CA LYS A 57 10.63 6.79 8.91
C LYS A 57 9.24 7.36 8.69
N ILE A 58 8.71 7.98 9.74
CA ILE A 58 7.42 8.67 9.71
C ILE A 58 7.73 10.17 9.57
N GLU A 59 7.11 10.82 8.58
CA GLU A 59 7.27 12.26 8.36
C GLU A 59 5.91 12.91 8.05
N PRO A 60 5.61 14.10 8.60
CA PRO A 60 4.40 14.84 8.25
C PRO A 60 4.46 15.30 6.79
N ARG A 61 3.42 14.98 6.01
CA ARG A 61 3.29 15.35 4.60
C ARG A 61 1.82 15.55 4.24
N PRO A 62 1.50 16.41 3.25
CA PRO A 62 0.18 16.44 2.64
C PRO A 62 -0.20 15.07 2.09
N LEU A 63 -1.48 14.72 2.23
CA LEU A 63 -2.06 13.50 1.70
C LEU A 63 -3.01 13.82 0.55
N LEU A 64 -3.09 12.90 -0.41
CA LEU A 64 -4.12 12.82 -1.43
C LEU A 64 -5.16 11.80 -0.99
N LEU A 65 -6.44 12.18 -1.05
CA LEU A 65 -7.56 11.24 -0.94
C LEU A 65 -7.93 10.80 -2.36
N VAL A 66 -7.73 9.53 -2.67
CA VAL A 66 -8.16 8.93 -3.94
C VAL A 66 -9.39 8.09 -3.67
N ARG A 67 -10.49 8.40 -4.35
CA ARG A 67 -11.70 7.57 -4.36
C ARG A 67 -11.67 6.69 -5.60
N PHE A 68 -12.09 5.45 -5.45
CA PHE A 68 -12.13 4.48 -6.53
C PHE A 68 -13.43 3.67 -6.46
N ASN A 69 -13.80 3.08 -7.59
CA ASN A 69 -14.87 2.10 -7.65
C ASN A 69 -14.28 0.79 -8.17
N ASN A 70 -14.63 -0.30 -7.50
CA ASN A 70 -14.23 -1.65 -7.86
C ASN A 70 -15.49 -2.46 -8.25
N LEU A 71 -15.41 -3.22 -9.33
CA LEU A 71 -16.55 -4.01 -9.84
C LEU A 71 -17.08 -5.05 -8.84
N GLN A 72 -16.25 -5.52 -7.92
CA GLN A 72 -16.57 -6.60 -6.99
C GLN A 72 -16.99 -6.11 -5.60
N PHE A 73 -16.44 -4.99 -5.12
CA PHE A 73 -16.66 -4.50 -3.75
C PHE A 73 -17.19 -3.06 -3.67
N GLY A 74 -17.46 -2.41 -4.80
CA GLY A 74 -18.05 -1.07 -4.85
C GLY A 74 -17.05 0.05 -4.60
N GLU A 75 -17.53 1.13 -3.99
CA GLU A 75 -16.74 2.33 -3.74
C GLU A 75 -15.76 2.14 -2.58
N GLY A 76 -14.57 2.74 -2.72
CA GLY A 76 -13.55 2.75 -1.68
C GLY A 76 -12.70 4.00 -1.75
N GLN A 77 -11.83 4.14 -0.76
CA GLN A 77 -10.91 5.26 -0.69
C GLN A 77 -9.54 4.85 -0.15
N LEU A 78 -8.52 5.59 -0.58
CA LEU A 78 -7.14 5.41 -0.13
C LEU A 78 -6.49 6.78 0.07
N PHE A 79 -5.70 6.88 1.13
CA PHE A 79 -4.88 8.05 1.41
C PHE A 79 -3.45 7.76 0.95
N LEU A 80 -2.87 8.68 0.17
CA LEU A 80 -1.50 8.55 -0.34
C LEU A 80 -0.71 9.79 0.01
N GLN A 81 0.56 9.63 0.32
CA GLN A 81 1.45 10.78 0.46
C GLN A 81 1.57 11.51 -0.89
N GLN A 82 1.34 12.83 -0.89
CA GLN A 82 1.52 13.66 -2.07
C GLN A 82 3.02 13.82 -2.37
N ALA A 83 3.61 12.88 -3.11
CA ALA A 83 5.00 12.95 -3.53
C ALA A 83 5.24 12.22 -4.84
N GLU A 84 6.07 12.79 -5.71
CA GLU A 84 6.43 12.26 -7.04
C GLU A 84 7.00 10.82 -7.01
N THR A 85 7.56 10.43 -5.87
CA THR A 85 8.18 9.11 -5.66
C THR A 85 7.18 8.02 -5.26
N VAL A 86 5.95 8.37 -4.87
CA VAL A 86 4.89 7.39 -4.62
C VAL A 86 4.30 7.00 -5.97
N ARG A 87 4.21 5.70 -6.23
CA ARG A 87 3.73 5.16 -7.48
C ARG A 87 2.68 4.08 -7.25
N LEU A 88 1.69 4.04 -8.13
CA LEU A 88 0.70 2.97 -8.23
C LEU A 88 0.94 2.19 -9.51
N MET A 89 0.61 0.90 -9.51
CA MET A 89 0.65 0.09 -10.72
C MET A 89 -0.60 0.33 -11.55
N LEU A 90 -0.44 0.71 -12.81
CA LEU A 90 -1.53 0.74 -13.80
C LEU A 90 -1.79 -0.68 -14.33
N ASN A 91 -0.72 -1.45 -14.51
CA ASN A 91 -0.72 -2.86 -14.84
C ASN A 91 0.60 -3.49 -14.34
N LEU A 92 0.86 -4.76 -14.66
CA LEU A 92 2.05 -5.49 -14.20
C LEU A 92 3.39 -4.91 -14.71
N GLU A 93 3.37 -4.09 -15.75
CA GLU A 93 4.58 -3.55 -16.40
C GLU A 93 4.72 -2.04 -16.24
N LYS A 94 3.62 -1.34 -15.94
CA LYS A 94 3.55 0.12 -15.97
C LYS A 94 3.08 0.68 -14.63
N THR A 95 3.77 1.72 -14.19
CA THR A 95 3.42 2.49 -13.00
C THR A 95 3.10 3.95 -13.34
N VAL A 96 2.35 4.61 -12.46
CA VAL A 96 2.04 6.04 -12.52
C VAL A 96 2.43 6.70 -11.21
N SER A 97 2.98 7.91 -11.26
CA SER A 97 3.21 8.71 -10.06
C SER A 97 1.89 9.27 -9.54
N VAL A 98 1.70 9.30 -8.22
CA VAL A 98 0.44 9.79 -7.63
C VAL A 98 0.13 11.24 -7.95
N THR A 99 1.15 12.05 -8.28
CA THR A 99 0.98 13.45 -8.68
C THR A 99 0.46 13.62 -10.12
N HIS A 100 0.37 12.54 -10.88
CA HIS A 100 -0.15 12.48 -12.24
C HIS A 100 -1.39 11.59 -12.34
N LEU A 101 -2.04 11.27 -11.22
CA LEU A 101 -3.29 10.53 -11.22
C LEU A 101 -4.41 11.45 -11.70
N GLU A 102 -5.26 10.91 -12.58
CA GLU A 102 -6.45 11.58 -13.08
C GLU A 102 -7.67 10.67 -12.88
N ALA A 103 -8.85 11.27 -12.77
CA ALA A 103 -10.09 10.53 -12.69
C ALA A 103 -10.29 9.67 -13.95
N GLY A 104 -10.75 8.43 -13.77
CA GLY A 104 -10.92 7.47 -14.86
C GLY A 104 -9.69 6.58 -15.13
N MET A 105 -8.56 6.82 -14.46
CA MET A 105 -7.43 5.88 -14.52
C MET A 105 -7.73 4.59 -13.73
N ASN A 106 -7.36 3.45 -14.31
CA ASN A 106 -7.41 2.15 -13.65
C ASN A 106 -6.06 1.83 -13.00
N ILE A 107 -6.11 1.35 -11.75
CA ILE A 107 -4.94 0.91 -10.99
C ILE A 107 -5.14 -0.54 -10.54
N LEU A 108 -4.03 -1.27 -10.38
CA LEU A 108 -4.05 -2.59 -9.78
C LEU A 108 -4.20 -2.49 -8.26
N GLY A 109 -5.08 -3.32 -7.72
CA GLY A 109 -5.22 -3.56 -6.28
C GLY A 109 -5.32 -5.06 -6.02
N ALA A 110 -4.95 -5.47 -4.81
CA ALA A 110 -5.22 -6.80 -4.32
C ALA A 110 -6.52 -6.77 -3.50
N ALA A 111 -7.47 -7.62 -3.85
CA ALA A 111 -8.70 -7.77 -3.08
C ALA A 111 -8.62 -9.02 -2.19
N GLY A 112 -8.81 -8.82 -0.89
CA GLY A 112 -9.04 -9.93 0.05
C GLY A 112 -10.53 -10.27 0.12
N THR A 113 -10.86 -11.54 0.32
CA THR A 113 -12.25 -12.01 0.44
C THR A 113 -12.71 -12.17 1.89
N ALA A 114 -11.82 -11.98 2.88
CA ALA A 114 -12.10 -12.20 4.29
C ALA A 114 -12.01 -10.90 5.09
N GLY A 115 -12.97 -10.70 6.01
CA GLY A 115 -12.90 -9.67 7.03
C GLY A 115 -11.65 -9.85 7.90
N ARG A 116 -11.17 -8.76 8.51
CA ARG A 116 -9.97 -8.79 9.36
C ARG A 116 -10.32 -8.37 10.80
N HIS A 117 -9.85 -9.14 11.78
CA HIS A 117 -9.92 -8.78 13.19
C HIS A 117 -8.52 -8.85 13.80
N ILE A 118 -8.00 -7.70 14.24
CA ILE A 118 -6.65 -7.57 14.81
C ILE A 118 -5.59 -8.24 13.91
N GLY A 119 -5.65 -7.94 12.61
CA GLY A 119 -4.70 -8.48 11.65
C GLY A 119 -5.01 -9.86 11.09
N GLN A 120 -5.87 -10.65 11.74
CA GLN A 120 -6.16 -12.03 11.31
C GLN A 120 -7.40 -12.09 10.41
N ALA A 121 -7.37 -12.99 9.42
CA ALA A 121 -8.54 -13.29 8.60
C ALA A 121 -9.62 -13.97 9.43
N ILE A 122 -10.84 -13.47 9.33
CA ILE A 122 -12.02 -14.05 9.97
C ILE A 122 -13.09 -14.36 8.92
N SER A 123 -13.97 -15.31 9.23
CA SER A 123 -15.08 -15.71 8.36
C SER A 123 -16.33 -14.85 8.54
N GLY A 124 -16.32 -13.90 9.48
CA GLY A 124 -17.45 -13.02 9.78
C GLY A 124 -17.37 -11.66 9.07
N ASP A 125 -18.50 -10.98 9.00
CA ASP A 125 -18.59 -9.64 8.41
C ASP A 125 -17.93 -8.59 9.32
N VAL A 126 -17.16 -7.69 8.70
CA VAL A 126 -16.54 -6.53 9.34
C VAL A 126 -16.93 -5.30 8.53
N GLU A 127 -17.46 -4.28 9.20
CA GLU A 127 -17.79 -2.98 8.59
C GLU A 127 -16.72 -1.96 8.99
N GLU A 128 -15.97 -1.44 8.02
CA GLU A 128 -15.06 -0.30 8.19
C GLU A 128 -15.67 0.94 7.49
N LYS A 129 -15.58 2.12 8.12
CA LYS A 129 -16.19 3.38 7.63
C LYS A 129 -15.15 4.44 7.29
#